data_AF-A0A2A2GSG3-F1
#
_entry.id   AF-A0A2A2GSG3-F1
#
_cell.length_a   1.000
_cell.length_b   1.000
_cell.length_c   1.000
_cell.angle_alpha   90.00
_cell.angle_beta   90.00
_cell.angle_gamma   90.00
#
_symmetry.space_group_name_H-M   'P 1'
#
loop_
_entity.id
_entity.type
_entity.pdbx_description
1 polymer ?
#
loop_
_entity_poly.entity_id
_entity_poly.type
_entity_poly.pdbx_seq_one_letter_code
_entity_poly.pdbx_strand_id
1 'polypeptide(L)' 'MYFSYGDGTTRLQGDSRHTQDVNLHIITQGYENGEEVEVKLESSLGEVLIVRGIIQDNQAIITNPFKEQ' A
#
# COMPACT_ATOMS: atom_id res chain seq x y z
N MET A 1 1.96 -7.85 4.08
CA MET A 1 1.80 -6.42 3.74
C MET A 1 2.54 -5.58 4.76
N TYR A 2 3.03 -4.40 4.37
CA TYR A 2 3.64 -3.44 5.29
C TYR A 2 3.54 -2.02 4.71
N PHE A 3 3.73 -1.02 5.56
CA PHE A 3 3.80 0.38 5.14
C PHE A 3 5.25 0.87 5.09
N SER A 4 5.50 1.84 4.21
CA SER A 4 6.75 2.59 4.14
C SER A 4 6.46 4.08 3.98
N TYR A 5 7.47 4.93 4.08
CA TYR A 5 7.32 6.36 3.82
C TYR A 5 8.48 6.93 3.00
N GLY A 6 8.24 8.08 2.37
CA GLY A 6 9.24 8.75 1.54
C GLY A 6 9.39 8.10 0.16
N ASP A 7 10.00 8.83 -0.76
CA ASP A 7 10.45 8.33 -2.07
C ASP A 7 11.41 7.12 -1.94
N GLY A 8 12.20 7.09 -0.87
CA GLY A 8 13.10 5.98 -0.56
C GLY A 8 12.39 4.70 -0.09
N THR A 9 11.06 4.72 0.08
CA THR A 9 10.26 3.60 0.59
C THR A 9 10.79 3.03 1.90
N THR A 10 11.18 3.91 2.82
CA THR A 10 11.73 3.49 4.12
C THR A 10 10.66 2.75 4.91
N ARG A 11 10.86 1.46 5.15
CA ARG A 11 9.89 0.60 5.82
C ARG A 11 9.60 1.08 7.24
N LEU A 12 8.32 1.16 7.61
CA LEU A 12 7.89 1.40 8.97
C LEU A 12 8.11 0.13 9.82
N GLN A 13 8.83 0.27 10.93
CA GLN A 13 9.23 -0.83 11.81
C GLN A 13 8.34 -0.97 13.07
N GLY A 14 7.36 -0.08 13.24
CA GLY A 14 6.49 -0.02 14.41
C GLY A 14 5.52 1.15 14.32
N ASP A 15 5.19 1.75 15.46
CA ASP A 15 4.32 2.93 15.51
C ASP A 15 4.92 4.09 14.70
N SER A 16 4.08 4.74 13.90
CA SER A 16 4.49 5.82 13.00
C SER A 16 3.57 7.01 13.17
N ARG A 17 4.16 8.21 13.12
CA ARG A 17 3.43 9.49 13.03
C ARG A 17 3.43 10.06 11.62
N HIS A 18 3.97 9.34 10.63
CA HIS A 18 3.93 9.74 9.23
C HIS A 18 2.52 9.55 8.68
N THR A 19 1.84 10.66 8.40
CA THR A 19 0.48 10.69 7.83
C THR A 19 0.47 11.07 6.36
N GLN A 20 1.60 11.55 5.84
CA GLN A 20 1.79 11.93 4.44
C GLN A 20 2.94 11.12 3.86
N ASP A 21 2.90 10.90 2.54
CA ASP A 21 3.93 10.17 1.83
C ASP A 21 4.13 8.73 2.32
N VAL A 22 3.01 8.07 2.62
CA VAL A 22 2.98 6.66 3.03
C VAL A 22 2.73 5.80 1.79
N ASN A 23 3.42 4.68 1.68
CA ASN A 23 3.21 3.69 0.62
C ASN A 23 2.81 2.35 1.22
N LEU A 24 1.89 1.64 0.56
CA LEU A 24 1.46 0.29 0.93
C LEU A 24 2.19 -0.74 0.07
N HIS A 25 2.87 -1.68 0.72
CA HIS A 25 3.54 -2.80 0.07
C HIS A 25 2.76 -4.09 0.32
N ILE A 26 2.41 -4.77 -0.76
CA ILE A 26 1.71 -6.05 -0.76
C ILE A 26 2.66 -7.08 -1.33
N ILE A 27 3.05 -8.06 -0.52
CA ILE A 27 3.84 -9.21 -0.95
C ILE A 27 2.86 -10.32 -1.26
N THR A 28 2.90 -10.86 -2.47
CA THR A 28 2.01 -11.92 -2.96
C THR A 28 2.80 -13.19 -3.26
N GLN A 29 2.10 -14.30 -3.44
CA GLN A 29 2.68 -15.56 -3.93
C GLN A 29 1.65 -16.23 -4.84
N GLY A 30 2.12 -16.85 -5.92
CA GLY A 30 1.25 -17.55 -6.88
C GLY A 30 0.48 -16.62 -7.82
N TYR A 31 0.88 -15.35 -7.91
CA TYR A 31 0.37 -14.39 -8.89
C TYR A 31 1.37 -14.23 -10.04
N GLU A 32 0.87 -14.00 -11.23
CA GLU A 32 1.65 -13.65 -12.41
C GLU A 32 1.92 -12.15 -12.47
N ASN A 33 3.02 -11.77 -13.14
CA ASN A 33 3.33 -10.37 -13.38
C ASN A 33 2.26 -9.75 -14.29
N GLY A 34 1.76 -8.57 -13.90
CA GLY A 34 0.68 -7.87 -14.60
C GLY A 34 -0.72 -8.12 -14.01
N GLU A 35 -0.88 -9.08 -13.11
CA GLU A 35 -2.13 -9.24 -12.37
C GLU A 35 -2.39 -8.05 -11.43
N GLU A 36 -3.66 -7.74 -11.20
CA GLU A 36 -4.09 -6.65 -10.32
C GLU A 36 -4.53 -7.20 -8.97
N VAL A 37 -4.11 -6.53 -7.89
CA VAL A 37 -4.65 -6.73 -6.55
C VAL A 37 -5.44 -5.50 -6.14
N GLU A 38 -6.70 -5.71 -5.74
CA GLU A 38 -7.55 -4.68 -5.14
C GLU A 38 -7.51 -4.82 -3.61
N VAL A 39 -7.33 -3.70 -2.91
CA VAL A 39 -7.35 -3.63 -1.45
C VAL A 39 -8.40 -2.64 -1.00
N LYS A 40 -9.30 -3.09 -0.11
CA LYS A 40 -10.22 -2.26 0.65
C LYS A 40 -9.60 -1.93 2.01
N LEU A 41 -9.34 -0.66 2.26
CA LEU A 41 -8.90 -0.13 3.55
C LEU A 41 -10.11 0.52 4.22
N GLU A 42 -10.42 0.10 5.44
CA GLU A 42 -11.55 0.63 6.21
C GLU A 42 -11.02 1.25 7.52
N SER A 43 -11.34 2.51 7.75
CA SER A 43 -10.96 3.22 8.96
C SER A 43 -11.91 2.86 10.10
N SER A 44 -11.47 3.04 11.35
CA SER A 44 -12.34 2.87 12.52
C SER A 44 -13.52 3.85 12.56
N LEU A 45 -13.49 4.90 11.72
CA LEU A 45 -14.57 5.86 11.54
C LEU A 45 -15.57 5.40 10.45
N GLY A 46 -15.35 4.25 9.82
CA GLY A 46 -16.18 3.70 8.75
C GLY A 46 -15.87 4.26 7.36
N GLU A 47 -14.78 5.02 7.21
CA GLU A 47 -14.34 5.51 5.89
C GLU A 47 -13.69 4.36 5.11
N VAL A 48 -14.05 4.24 3.84
CA VAL A 48 -13.53 3.19 2.96
C VAL A 48 -12.70 3.81 1.85
N LEU A 49 -11.48 3.33 1.70
CA LEU A 49 -10.58 3.63 0.60
C LEU A 49 -10.33 2.34 -0.17
N ILE A 50 -10.59 2.38 -1.48
CA ILE A 50 -10.27 1.27 -2.39
C ILE A 50 -9.07 1.68 -3.22
N VAL A 51 -8.04 0.85 -3.21
CA VAL A 51 -6.82 1.05 -4.00
C VAL A 51 -6.48 -0.21 -4.78
N ARG A 52 -5.81 -0.03 -5.92
CA ARG A 52 -5.40 -1.12 -6.81
C ARG A 52 -3.90 -1.02 -7.05
N GLY A 53 -3.25 -2.18 -7.14
CA GLY A 53 -1.84 -2.28 -7.45
C GLY A 53 -1.61 -3.38 -8.48
N ILE A 54 -0.70 -3.12 -9.42
CA ILE A 54 -0.23 -4.14 -10.36
C ILE A 54 0.91 -4.93 -9.72
N ILE A 55 0.81 -6.25 -9.82
CA ILE A 55 1.81 -7.18 -9.31
C ILE A 55 2.98 -7.25 -10.29
N GLN A 56 4.18 -7.05 -9.76
CA GLN A 56 5.45 -7.25 -10.43
C GLN A 56 6.40 -7.92 -9.44
N ASP A 57 7.06 -9.00 -9.84
CA ASP A 57 8.04 -9.72 -9.03
C ASP A 57 7.49 -10.12 -7.64
N ASN A 58 6.26 -10.66 -7.62
CA ASN A 58 5.54 -11.05 -6.40
C ASN A 58 5.25 -9.89 -5.42
N GLN A 59 5.22 -8.66 -5.90
CA GLN A 59 4.86 -7.51 -5.07
C GLN A 59 4.03 -6.48 -5.82
N ALA A 60 3.21 -5.73 -5.08
CA ALA A 60 2.58 -4.50 -5.54
C ALA A 60 2.89 -3.38 -4.55
N ILE A 61 3.26 -2.22 -5.08
CA ILE A 61 3.54 -1.01 -4.29
C ILE A 61 2.53 0.05 -4.70
N ILE A 62 1.69 0.47 -3.76
CA ILE A 62 0.70 1.52 -3.95
C ILE A 62 1.24 2.76 -3.23
N THR A 63 1.63 3.77 -4.00
CA THR A 63 2.22 4.99 -3.46
C THR A 63 1.14 5.97 -3.04
N ASN A 64 1.35 6.65 -1.91
CA ASN A 64 0.47 7.72 -1.43
C ASN A 64 -1.04 7.38 -1.43
N PRO A 65 -1.49 6.20 -0.94
CA PRO A 65 -2.87 5.77 -1.13
C PRO A 65 -3.89 6.67 -0.40
N PHE A 66 -3.44 7.42 0.61
CA PHE A 66 -4.28 8.31 1.43
C PHE A 66 -4.26 9.78 0.99
N LYS A 67 -3.46 10.14 -0.02
CA LYS A 67 -3.43 11.51 -0.51
C LYS A 67 -4.72 11.76 -1.31
N GLU A 68 -5.41 12.86 -1.03
CA GLU A 68 -6.62 13.26 -1.76
C GLU A 68 -6.36 13.19 -3.27
N GLN A 69 -7.23 12.46 -4.01
CA GLN A 69 -7.17 12.30 -5.46
C GLN A 69 -7.73 13.53 -6.16
#